data_AF-A0A6P0XA91-F1
#
_entry.id   AF-A0A6P0XA91-F1
#
_cell.length_a   1.000
_cell.length_b   1.000
_cell.length_c   1.000
_cell.angle_alpha   90.00
_cell.angle_beta   90.00
_cell.angle_gamma   90.00
#
_symmetry.space_group_name_H-M   'P 1'
#
loop_
_entity.id
_entity.type
_entity.pdbx_description
1 polymer ?
#
loop_
_entity_poly.entity_id
_entity_poly.type
_entity_poly.pdbx_seq_one_letter_code
_entity_poly.pdbx_strand_id
1 'polypeptide(L)'
;MSSVGLLVVLLFTVGNLLWLAERRRNTEQFPKDYWNGIGNGMWFALVTLTTVGYGDRAPITKTGRIIAGVWMMITMVTVSSLTAGIATSLTLSLSDQTVLQFTAPEDITNSRIAVVRGSTGEKWAQLYGARISQTRTLVEAIDLVRLNEVDGVVFDTPALKYYLHTHPNENLKLSPVSFANESYGFMISPDSSFLEDFNIRILEMQESGKIREIESQWLSY
;
A
#
# COMPACT_ATOMS: atom_id res chain seq x y z
N MET A 1 11.77 6.92 -26.77
CA MET A 1 10.94 6.29 -27.82
C MET A 1 9.64 5.85 -27.17
N SER A 2 8.48 6.21 -27.73
CA SER A 2 7.17 5.85 -27.15
C SER A 2 6.99 4.34 -27.04
N SER A 3 6.31 3.84 -26.01
CA SER A 3 6.07 2.39 -25.78
C SER A 3 5.44 1.68 -26.98
N VAL A 4 4.59 2.39 -27.72
CA VAL A 4 3.99 1.93 -28.98
C VAL A 4 5.06 1.66 -30.06
N GLY A 5 6.06 2.55 -30.17
CA GLY A 5 7.15 2.39 -31.13
C GLY A 5 8.02 1.16 -30.83
N LEU A 6 8.28 0.90 -29.54
CA LEU A 6 9.04 -0.29 -29.13
C LEU A 6 8.28 -1.58 -29.45
N LEU A 7 6.96 -1.61 -29.25
CA LEU A 7 6.12 -2.75 -29.61
C LEU A 7 6.09 -2.99 -31.12
N VAL A 8 5.96 -1.95 -31.94
CA VAL A 8 6.00 -2.09 -33.41
C VAL A 8 7.35 -2.64 -33.88
N VAL A 9 8.47 -2.14 -33.32
CA VAL A 9 9.81 -2.65 -33.64
C VAL A 9 9.94 -4.13 -33.26
N LEU A 10 9.43 -4.51 -32.08
CA LEU A 10 9.47 -5.89 -31.58
C LEU A 10 8.61 -6.86 -32.41
N LEU A 11 7.41 -6.43 -32.84
CA LEU A 11 6.59 -7.21 -33.77
C LEU A 11 7.29 -7.35 -35.13
N PHE A 12 7.91 -6.27 -35.62
CA PHE A 12 8.64 -6.28 -36.88
C PHE A 12 9.85 -7.22 -36.84
N THR A 13 10.62 -7.25 -35.75
CA THR A 13 11.77 -8.16 -35.61
C THR A 13 11.32 -9.62 -35.60
N VAL A 14 10.27 -9.95 -34.85
CA VAL A 14 9.74 -11.33 -34.79
C VAL A 14 9.13 -11.74 -36.14
N GLY A 15 8.40 -10.84 -36.80
CA GLY A 15 7.88 -11.07 -38.15
C GLY A 15 8.98 -11.34 -39.18
N ASN A 16 10.10 -10.63 -39.11
CA ASN A 16 11.28 -10.89 -39.94
C ASN A 16 11.92 -12.26 -39.63
N LEU A 17 12.06 -12.62 -38.35
CA LEU A 17 12.63 -13.91 -37.94
C LEU A 17 11.79 -15.09 -38.41
N LEU A 18 10.46 -15.00 -38.27
CA LEU A 18 9.53 -16.03 -38.74
C LEU A 18 9.53 -16.12 -40.26
N TRP A 19 9.49 -14.99 -40.96
CA TRP A 19 9.59 -14.98 -42.42
C TRP A 19 10.90 -15.61 -42.91
N LEU A 20 12.04 -15.27 -42.30
CA LEU A 20 13.33 -15.84 -42.68
C LEU A 20 13.36 -17.37 -42.54
N ALA A 21 12.75 -17.89 -41.47
CA ALA A 21 12.67 -19.32 -41.19
C ALA A 21 11.68 -20.06 -42.12
N GLU A 22 10.54 -19.44 -42.45
CA GLU A 22 9.42 -20.08 -43.14
C GLU A 22 9.40 -19.85 -44.67
N ARG A 23 10.05 -18.78 -45.19
CA ARG A 23 10.00 -18.36 -46.61
C ARG A 23 10.37 -19.44 -47.64
N ARG A 24 11.06 -20.51 -47.22
CA ARG A 24 11.51 -21.60 -48.10
C ARG A 24 10.57 -22.81 -48.11
N ARG A 25 9.82 -23.05 -47.03
CA ARG A 25 9.05 -24.29 -46.84
C ARG A 25 7.54 -24.05 -46.68
N ASN A 26 7.12 -22.85 -46.27
CA ASN A 26 5.73 -22.52 -45.98
C ASN A 26 5.28 -21.30 -46.79
N THR A 27 5.36 -21.39 -48.12
CA THR A 27 5.07 -20.25 -49.00
C THR A 27 3.59 -19.90 -49.08
N GLU A 28 2.70 -20.81 -48.65
CA GLU A 28 1.25 -20.57 -48.60
C GLU A 28 0.88 -19.60 -47.48
N GLN A 29 1.45 -19.78 -46.27
CA GLN A 29 1.16 -18.92 -45.12
C GLN A 29 2.16 -17.76 -44.99
N PHE A 30 3.39 -17.95 -45.48
CA PHE A 30 4.46 -16.94 -45.49
C PHE A 30 5.00 -16.76 -46.92
N PRO A 31 4.38 -15.89 -47.74
CA PRO A 31 4.79 -15.65 -49.11
C PRO A 31 6.25 -15.25 -49.25
N LYS A 32 6.86 -15.55 -50.41
CA LYS A 32 8.23 -15.14 -50.74
C LYS A 32 8.37 -13.63 -50.86
N ASP A 33 7.29 -12.92 -51.19
CA ASP A 33 7.24 -11.47 -51.20
C ASP A 33 7.52 -10.93 -49.79
N TYR A 34 8.58 -10.14 -49.66
CA TYR A 34 9.11 -9.67 -48.38
C TYR A 34 8.05 -8.96 -47.52
N TRP A 35 7.32 -8.01 -48.11
CA TRP A 35 6.31 -7.21 -47.41
C TRP A 35 5.09 -8.04 -46.96
N ASN A 36 4.59 -8.93 -47.81
CA ASN A 36 3.45 -9.79 -47.48
C ASN A 36 3.84 -10.86 -46.44
N GLY A 37 5.05 -11.40 -46.55
CA GLY A 37 5.58 -12.41 -45.64
C GLY A 37 5.85 -11.86 -44.23
N ILE A 38 6.42 -10.67 -44.11
CA ILE A 38 6.61 -10.01 -42.80
C ILE A 38 5.28 -9.56 -42.24
N GLY A 39 4.36 -9.03 -43.06
CA GLY A 39 3.01 -8.69 -42.61
C GLY A 39 2.32 -9.88 -41.96
N ASN A 40 2.41 -11.05 -42.57
CA ASN A 40 1.88 -12.30 -42.00
C ASN A 40 2.61 -12.73 -40.71
N GLY A 41 3.94 -12.54 -40.63
CA GLY A 41 4.72 -12.81 -39.41
C GLY A 41 4.42 -11.85 -38.26
N MET A 42 4.24 -10.57 -38.56
CA MET A 42 3.81 -9.55 -37.60
C MET A 42 2.38 -9.82 -37.12
N TRP A 43 1.49 -10.24 -38.02
CA TRP A 43 0.13 -10.65 -37.67
C TRP A 43 0.13 -11.85 -36.71
N PHE A 44 0.92 -12.89 -37.02
CA PHE A 44 1.11 -14.02 -36.11
C PHE A 44 1.62 -13.56 -34.74
N ALA A 45 2.66 -12.71 -34.73
CA ALA A 45 3.24 -12.18 -33.50
C ALA A 45 2.22 -11.35 -32.69
N LEU A 46 1.39 -10.55 -33.36
CA LEU A 46 0.35 -9.74 -32.74
C LEU A 46 -0.75 -10.61 -32.10
N VAL A 47 -1.28 -11.58 -32.85
CA VAL A 47 -2.36 -12.47 -32.39
C VAL A 47 -1.92 -13.38 -31.23
N THR A 48 -0.64 -13.74 -31.19
CA THR A 48 -0.05 -14.50 -30.08
C THR A 48 0.26 -13.61 -28.87
N LEU A 49 0.74 -12.37 -29.08
CA LEU A 49 0.94 -11.39 -28.01
C LEU A 49 -0.38 -11.01 -27.31
N THR A 50 -1.46 -10.87 -28.07
CA THR A 50 -2.79 -10.59 -27.52
C THR A 50 -3.49 -11.84 -26.97
N THR A 51 -2.83 -13.01 -27.01
CA THR A 51 -3.36 -14.30 -26.56
C THR A 51 -4.64 -14.78 -27.27
N VAL A 52 -5.01 -14.15 -28.40
CA VAL A 52 -6.22 -14.49 -29.16
C VAL A 52 -6.06 -15.82 -29.89
N GLY A 53 -4.90 -16.04 -30.49
CA GLY A 53 -4.51 -17.36 -31.01
C GLY A 53 -5.42 -17.93 -32.11
N TYR A 54 -5.79 -17.15 -33.13
CA TYR A 54 -6.65 -17.61 -34.24
C TYR A 54 -6.15 -18.89 -34.94
N GLY A 55 -4.84 -19.15 -34.94
CA GLY A 55 -4.25 -20.34 -35.56
C GLY A 55 -4.36 -20.37 -37.08
N ASP A 56 -4.71 -19.24 -37.70
CA ASP A 56 -4.84 -19.05 -39.14
C ASP A 56 -3.50 -19.16 -39.88
N ARG A 57 -2.42 -18.80 -39.19
CA ARG A 57 -1.04 -18.92 -39.66
C ARG A 57 -0.18 -19.53 -38.58
N ALA A 58 0.67 -20.48 -38.94
CA ALA A 58 1.57 -21.14 -38.01
C ALA A 58 2.87 -21.58 -38.72
N PRO A 59 4.03 -21.46 -38.05
CA PRO A 59 5.27 -21.98 -38.60
C PRO A 59 5.27 -23.51 -38.64
N ILE A 60 5.63 -24.08 -39.80
CA ILE A 60 5.71 -25.52 -39.99
C ILE A 60 7.15 -26.04 -39.86
N THR A 61 8.15 -25.17 -40.02
CA THR A 61 9.55 -25.58 -39.92
C THR A 61 9.98 -25.77 -38.46
N LYS A 62 10.93 -26.68 -38.21
CA LYS A 62 11.49 -26.89 -36.87
C LYS A 62 12.04 -25.58 -36.28
N THR A 63 12.76 -24.81 -37.09
CA THR A 63 13.33 -23.52 -36.69
C THR A 63 12.25 -22.48 -36.41
N GLY A 64 11.23 -22.36 -37.26
CA GLY A 64 10.10 -21.45 -37.04
C GLY A 64 9.30 -21.80 -35.79
N ARG A 65 9.12 -23.09 -35.48
CA ARG A 65 8.48 -23.54 -34.23
C ARG A 65 9.29 -23.18 -32.98
N ILE A 66 10.63 -23.28 -33.03
CA ILE A 66 11.49 -22.85 -31.91
C ILE A 66 11.36 -21.33 -31.71
N ILE A 67 11.41 -20.55 -32.79
CA ILE A 67 11.25 -19.08 -32.73
C ILE A 67 9.89 -18.72 -32.15
N ALA A 68 8.81 -19.36 -32.63
CA ALA A 68 7.46 -19.13 -32.10
C ALA A 68 7.32 -19.54 -30.64
N GLY A 69 7.93 -20.64 -30.21
CA GLY A 69 7.92 -21.07 -28.80
C GLY A 69 8.62 -20.05 -27.89
N VAL A 70 9.80 -19.56 -28.28
CA VAL A 70 10.50 -18.51 -27.53
C VAL A 70 9.68 -17.22 -27.49
N TRP A 71 9.09 -16.83 -28.62
CA TRP A 71 8.19 -15.68 -28.70
C TRP A 71 7.01 -15.82 -27.72
N MET A 72 6.32 -16.95 -27.73
CA MET A 72 5.21 -17.21 -26.81
C MET A 72 5.62 -17.05 -25.33
N MET A 73 6.78 -17.57 -24.93
CA MET A 73 7.30 -17.38 -23.56
C MET A 73 7.54 -15.91 -23.23
N ILE A 74 8.14 -15.14 -24.13
CA ILE A 74 8.37 -13.70 -23.94
C ILE A 74 7.03 -12.95 -23.81
N THR A 75 6.05 -13.27 -24.66
CA THR A 75 4.73 -12.64 -24.60
C THR A 75 4.02 -12.94 -23.29
N MET A 76 4.07 -14.18 -22.80
CA MET A 76 3.50 -14.61 -21.53
C MET A 76 4.05 -13.81 -20.36
N VAL A 77 5.38 -13.68 -20.27
CA VAL A 77 6.04 -12.89 -19.21
C VAL A 77 5.66 -11.42 -19.31
N THR A 78 5.65 -10.86 -20.52
CA THR A 78 5.34 -9.44 -20.76
C THR A 78 3.91 -9.09 -20.35
N VAL A 79 2.92 -9.89 -20.77
CA VAL A 79 1.51 -9.69 -20.42
C VAL A 79 1.30 -9.84 -18.91
N SER A 80 1.95 -10.84 -18.29
CA SER A 80 1.92 -11.03 -16.83
C SER A 80 2.50 -9.83 -16.08
N SER A 81 3.67 -9.32 -16.48
CA SER A 81 4.28 -8.13 -15.87
C SER A 81 3.45 -6.87 -16.04
N LEU A 82 2.80 -6.68 -17.21
CA LEU A 82 1.88 -5.57 -17.41
C LEU A 82 0.68 -5.66 -16.46
N THR A 83 0.10 -6.85 -16.34
CA THR A 83 -1.04 -7.10 -15.45
C THR A 83 -0.66 -6.88 -13.99
N ALA A 84 0.49 -7.39 -13.57
CA ALA A 84 1.03 -7.18 -12.24
C ALA A 84 1.27 -5.69 -11.96
N GLY A 85 1.85 -4.94 -12.91
CA GLY A 85 2.07 -3.50 -12.76
C GLY A 85 0.77 -2.71 -12.60
N ILE A 86 -0.27 -3.05 -13.37
CA ILE A 86 -1.60 -2.44 -13.23
C ILE A 86 -2.21 -2.78 -11.88
N ALA A 87 -2.16 -4.05 -11.47
CA ALA A 87 -2.67 -4.51 -10.19
C ALA A 87 -1.96 -3.81 -9.02
N THR A 88 -0.62 -3.70 -9.05
CA THR A 88 0.15 -2.97 -8.05
C THR A 88 -0.21 -1.48 -8.02
N SER A 89 -0.34 -0.83 -9.17
CA SER A 89 -0.75 0.58 -9.23
C SER A 89 -2.15 0.79 -8.65
N LEU A 90 -3.07 -0.14 -8.91
CA LEU A 90 -4.40 -0.11 -8.31
C LEU A 90 -4.33 -0.33 -6.80
N THR A 91 -3.57 -1.33 -6.33
CA THR A 91 -3.35 -1.57 -4.91
C THR A 91 -2.77 -0.35 -4.23
N LEU A 92 -1.79 0.33 -4.82
CA LEU A 92 -1.22 1.57 -4.27
C LEU A 92 -2.24 2.71 -4.27
N SER A 93 -3.00 2.90 -5.35
CA SER A 93 -4.04 3.93 -5.42
C SER A 93 -5.19 3.69 -4.44
N LEU A 94 -5.49 2.44 -4.11
CA LEU A 94 -6.46 2.07 -3.07
C LEU A 94 -5.84 2.16 -1.66
N SER A 95 -4.53 1.92 -1.54
CA SER A 95 -3.75 2.00 -0.30
C SER A 95 -3.28 3.41 0.06
N ASP A 96 -3.56 4.45 -0.74
CA ASP A 96 -3.37 5.86 -0.34
C ASP A 96 -4.19 6.22 0.90
N GLN A 97 -5.09 5.33 1.34
CA GLN A 97 -5.77 5.41 2.63
C GLN A 97 -5.02 4.72 3.79
N THR A 98 -3.88 4.05 3.60
CA THR A 98 -3.27 3.17 4.62
C THR A 98 -1.76 3.32 4.78
N VAL A 99 -1.13 4.29 4.12
CA VAL A 99 0.25 4.66 4.47
C VAL A 99 0.20 5.54 5.72
N LEU A 100 0.19 4.89 6.88
CA LEU A 100 0.33 5.59 8.15
C LEU A 100 1.71 6.24 8.13
N GLN A 101 1.76 7.57 8.10
CA GLN A 101 2.98 8.36 8.00
C GLN A 101 3.97 8.06 9.13
N PHE A 102 3.46 7.61 10.27
CA PHE A 102 4.22 7.20 11.44
C PHE A 102 3.84 5.76 11.78
N THR A 103 4.83 4.87 11.74
CA THR A 103 4.71 3.44 12.09
C THR A 103 5.62 3.04 13.23
N ALA A 104 6.75 3.73 13.40
CA ALA A 104 7.68 3.59 14.50
C ALA A 104 7.91 4.93 15.23
N PRO A 105 8.30 4.92 16.52
CA PRO A 105 8.64 6.13 17.26
C PRO A 105 9.70 7.00 16.59
N GLU A 106 10.63 6.40 15.85
CA GLU A 106 11.71 7.11 15.16
C GLU A 106 11.21 7.95 13.95
N ASP A 107 10.03 7.62 13.41
CA ASP A 107 9.46 8.28 12.23
C ASP A 107 9.08 9.76 12.48
N ILE A 108 8.92 10.15 13.75
CA ILE A 108 8.58 11.55 14.10
C ILE A 108 9.81 12.47 14.09
N THR A 109 11.02 11.95 13.87
CA THR A 109 12.25 12.74 13.84
C THR A 109 12.14 13.85 12.79
N ASN A 110 12.40 15.10 13.18
CA ASN A 110 12.24 16.30 12.34
C ASN A 110 10.82 16.60 11.81
N SER A 111 9.82 15.77 12.11
CA SER A 111 8.41 16.01 11.75
C SER A 111 7.80 17.07 12.67
N ARG A 112 6.83 17.85 12.16
CA ARG A 112 6.11 18.84 12.97
C ARG A 112 5.04 18.12 13.78
N ILE A 113 5.17 18.12 15.10
CA ILE A 113 4.26 17.39 15.99
C ILE A 113 3.63 18.36 16.98
N ALA A 114 2.31 18.38 17.04
CA ALA A 114 1.60 19.09 18.09
C ALA A 114 1.58 18.26 19.39
N VAL A 115 1.81 18.92 20.51
CA VAL A 115 1.75 18.30 21.85
C VAL A 115 1.07 19.24 22.83
N VAL A 116 0.40 18.67 23.82
CA VAL A 116 -0.17 19.46 24.93
C VAL A 116 0.96 19.80 25.91
N ARG A 117 1.11 21.08 26.24
CA ARG A 117 2.14 21.58 27.15
C ARG A 117 2.07 20.86 28.51
N GLY A 118 3.20 20.34 28.97
CA GLY A 118 3.33 19.64 30.26
C GLY A 118 2.91 18.17 30.24
N SER A 119 2.48 17.63 29.09
CA SER A 119 2.08 16.22 28.96
C SER A 119 3.29 15.27 28.88
N THR A 120 3.04 13.98 29.07
CA THR A 120 4.03 12.93 28.79
C THR A 120 4.37 12.87 27.29
N GLY A 121 3.39 13.09 26.42
CA GLY A 121 3.57 13.17 24.96
C GLY A 121 4.57 14.23 24.52
N GLU A 122 4.62 15.39 25.19
CA GLU A 122 5.65 16.40 24.96
C GLU A 122 7.07 15.86 25.19
N LYS A 123 7.28 15.15 26.31
CA LYS A 123 8.60 14.60 26.66
C LYS A 123 9.05 13.57 25.63
N TRP A 124 8.14 12.69 25.19
CA TRP A 124 8.43 11.69 24.17
C TRP A 124 8.73 12.34 22.82
N ALA A 125 7.94 13.31 22.37
CA ALA A 125 8.19 14.03 21.14
C ALA A 125 9.57 14.76 21.16
N GLN A 126 9.97 15.30 22.31
CA GLN A 126 11.30 15.92 22.49
C GLN A 126 12.41 14.88 22.38
N LEU A 127 12.25 13.73 23.04
CA LEU A 127 13.23 12.65 23.07
C LEU A 127 13.53 12.10 21.66
N TYR A 128 12.50 11.95 20.84
CA TYR A 128 12.62 11.49 19.45
C TYR A 128 12.91 12.62 18.44
N GLY A 129 13.19 13.84 18.90
CA GLY A 129 13.67 14.92 18.02
C GLY A 129 12.63 15.50 17.07
N ALA A 130 11.35 15.50 17.46
CA ALA A 130 10.31 16.16 16.69
C ALA A 130 10.40 17.70 16.79
N ARG A 131 9.87 18.40 15.78
CA ARG A 131 9.67 19.87 15.82
C ARG A 131 8.33 20.16 16.49
N ILE A 132 8.39 20.54 17.76
CA ILE A 132 7.21 20.59 18.60
C ILE A 132 6.44 21.91 18.43
N SER A 133 5.13 21.79 18.23
CA SER A 133 4.16 22.87 18.41
C SER A 133 3.39 22.64 19.71
N GLN A 134 3.65 23.47 20.71
CA GLN A 134 2.99 23.35 22.02
C GLN A 134 1.59 23.98 21.97
N THR A 135 0.59 23.24 22.41
CA THR A 135 -0.78 23.73 22.61
C THR A 135 -1.21 23.65 24.07
N ARG A 136 -2.33 24.28 24.41
CA ARG A 136 -2.91 24.20 25.77
C ARG A 136 -3.84 23.03 25.94
N THR A 137 -4.45 22.57 24.84
CA THR A 137 -5.47 21.52 24.87
C THR A 137 -5.26 20.52 23.73
N LEU A 138 -5.78 19.31 23.92
CA LEU A 138 -5.75 18.29 22.88
C LEU A 138 -6.54 18.72 21.64
N VAL A 139 -7.69 19.37 21.81
CA VAL A 139 -8.53 19.85 20.70
C VAL A 139 -7.74 20.82 19.83
N GLU A 140 -7.08 21.81 20.44
CA GLU A 140 -6.21 22.75 19.73
C GLU A 140 -5.07 22.03 18.99
N ALA A 141 -4.47 20.99 19.58
CA ALA A 141 -3.43 20.19 18.92
C ALA A 141 -3.97 19.45 17.69
N ILE A 142 -5.16 18.88 17.78
CA ILE A 142 -5.82 18.19 16.67
C ILE A 142 -6.21 19.19 15.57
N ASP A 143 -6.67 20.38 15.93
CA ASP A 143 -6.98 21.43 14.95
C ASP A 143 -5.77 21.84 14.13
N LEU A 144 -4.56 21.89 14.71
CA LEU A 144 -3.32 22.14 13.96
C LEU A 144 -3.05 21.04 12.91
N VAL A 145 -3.37 19.78 13.21
CA VAL A 145 -3.27 18.67 12.24
C VAL A 145 -4.27 18.87 11.11
N ARG A 146 -5.52 19.24 11.44
CA ARG A 146 -6.58 19.50 10.45
C ARG A 146 -6.24 20.66 9.50
N LEU A 147 -5.56 21.68 10.02
CA LEU A 147 -5.11 22.84 9.26
C LEU A 147 -3.82 22.58 8.46
N ASN A 148 -3.26 21.36 8.51
CA ASN A 148 -1.96 20.99 7.92
C ASN A 148 -0.77 21.83 8.42
N GLU A 149 -0.90 22.44 9.59
CA GLU A 149 0.18 23.21 10.23
C GLU A 149 1.23 22.29 10.87
N VAL A 150 0.78 21.11 11.33
CA VAL A 150 1.62 20.03 11.84
C VAL A 150 1.30 18.72 11.12
N ASP A 151 2.22 17.78 11.17
CA ASP A 151 2.12 16.48 10.51
C ASP A 151 1.41 15.44 11.41
N GLY A 152 1.36 15.66 12.73
CA GLY A 152 0.66 14.79 13.66
C GLY A 152 0.52 15.37 15.07
N VAL A 153 -0.20 14.66 15.94
CA VAL A 153 -0.35 14.96 17.37
C VAL A 153 0.09 13.76 18.20
N VAL A 154 0.85 14.01 19.26
CA VAL A 154 1.26 12.97 20.23
C VAL A 154 0.53 13.23 21.55
N PHE A 155 -0.33 12.29 21.93
CA PHE A 155 -1.10 12.32 23.17
C PHE A 155 -1.58 10.90 23.55
N ASP A 156 -2.25 10.78 24.69
CA ASP A 156 -2.71 9.51 25.22
C ASP A 156 -3.72 8.81 24.29
N THR A 157 -3.50 7.52 24.05
CA THR A 157 -4.31 6.70 23.16
C THR A 157 -5.81 6.73 23.51
N PRO A 158 -6.26 6.55 24.77
CA PRO A 158 -7.69 6.60 25.08
C PRO A 158 -8.34 7.95 24.75
N ALA A 159 -7.64 9.07 25.00
CA ALA A 159 -8.16 10.40 24.67
C ALA A 159 -8.28 10.61 23.15
N LEU A 160 -7.30 10.14 22.38
CA LEU A 160 -7.35 10.18 20.92
C LEU A 160 -8.47 9.28 20.36
N LYS A 161 -8.61 8.06 20.87
CA LYS A 161 -9.70 7.14 20.49
C LYS A 161 -11.07 7.73 20.78
N TYR A 162 -11.25 8.34 21.95
CA TYR A 162 -12.49 9.02 22.31
C TYR A 162 -12.81 10.19 21.36
N TYR A 163 -11.79 10.97 20.98
CA TYR A 163 -11.98 12.05 20.01
C TYR A 163 -12.44 11.50 18.65
N LEU A 164 -11.80 10.45 18.13
CA LEU A 164 -12.17 9.83 16.85
C LEU A 164 -13.57 9.19 16.90
N HIS A 165 -13.91 8.53 18.01
CA HIS A 165 -15.26 7.97 18.21
C HIS A 165 -16.34 9.05 18.19
N THR A 166 -16.07 10.22 18.77
CA THR A 166 -17.01 11.36 18.80
C THR A 166 -17.05 12.17 17.50
N HIS A 167 -16.03 12.01 16.63
CA HIS A 167 -15.88 12.75 15.37
C HIS A 167 -15.59 11.81 14.16
N PRO A 168 -16.49 10.86 13.83
CA PRO A 168 -16.23 9.79 12.85
C PRO A 168 -16.07 10.28 11.41
N ASN A 169 -16.51 11.50 11.11
CA ASN A 169 -16.45 12.08 9.76
C ASN A 169 -15.14 12.82 9.48
N GLU A 170 -14.22 12.89 10.45
CA GLU A 170 -12.92 13.53 10.24
C GLU A 170 -11.95 12.58 9.54
N ASN A 171 -11.22 13.08 8.54
CA ASN A 171 -10.19 12.31 7.84
C ASN A 171 -8.90 12.25 8.67
N LEU A 172 -9.02 11.84 9.92
CA LEU A 172 -7.92 11.65 10.87
C LEU A 172 -7.77 10.16 11.15
N LYS A 173 -6.53 9.71 11.31
CA LYS A 173 -6.23 8.30 11.59
C LYS A 173 -5.30 8.21 12.77
N LEU A 174 -5.56 7.24 13.63
CA LEU A 174 -4.66 6.91 14.72
C LEU A 174 -3.46 6.14 14.16
N SER A 175 -2.26 6.65 14.40
CA SER A 175 -1.02 5.93 14.12
C SER A 175 -0.86 4.75 15.10
N PRO A 176 -0.26 3.61 14.68
CA PRO A 176 0.03 2.48 15.55
C PRO A 176 1.24 2.73 16.46
N VAL A 177 1.91 3.88 16.32
CA VAL A 177 3.09 4.21 17.13
C VAL A 177 2.74 4.27 18.60
N SER A 178 3.51 3.54 19.42
CA SER A 178 3.45 3.60 20.87
C SER A 178 4.81 4.00 21.40
N PHE A 179 4.87 5.13 22.09
CA PHE A 179 6.11 5.66 22.68
C PHE A 179 6.38 5.05 24.07
N ALA A 180 5.32 4.76 24.81
CA ALA A 180 5.38 4.18 26.15
C ALA A 180 4.10 3.42 26.48
N ASN A 181 4.24 2.40 27.32
CA ASN A 181 3.09 1.74 27.94
C ASN A 181 2.87 2.35 29.32
N GLU A 182 1.96 3.31 29.40
CA GLU A 182 1.59 4.01 30.63
C GLU A 182 0.20 3.57 31.09
N SER A 183 0.06 3.22 32.37
CA SER A 183 -1.21 2.82 32.96
C SER A 183 -1.86 4.00 33.68
N TYR A 184 -3.17 4.16 33.49
CA TYR A 184 -3.96 5.03 34.36
C TYR A 184 -4.22 4.36 35.70
N GLY A 185 -4.25 5.17 36.76
CA GLY A 185 -4.52 4.71 38.11
C GLY A 185 -5.30 5.74 38.91
N PHE A 186 -5.91 5.26 39.99
CA PHE A 186 -6.56 6.12 40.97
C PHE A 186 -5.57 6.47 42.09
N MET A 187 -5.55 7.74 42.49
CA MET A 187 -4.72 8.18 43.60
C MET A 187 -5.53 8.13 44.89
N ILE A 188 -5.10 7.29 45.84
CA ILE A 188 -5.75 7.07 47.13
C ILE A 188 -4.68 7.20 48.23
N SER A 189 -5.06 7.74 49.39
CA SER A 189 -4.15 7.82 50.54
C SER A 189 -3.68 6.42 50.96
N PRO A 190 -2.37 6.20 51.25
CA PRO A 190 -1.87 4.91 51.71
C PRO A 190 -2.55 4.40 52.99
N ASP A 191 -2.98 5.31 53.86
CA ASP A 191 -3.63 5.00 55.14
C ASP A 191 -5.13 4.69 55.01
N SER A 192 -5.64 4.65 53.78
CA SER A 192 -7.06 4.41 53.52
C SER A 192 -7.44 2.95 53.80
N SER A 193 -8.43 2.75 54.67
CA SER A 193 -8.95 1.42 55.00
C SER A 193 -9.64 0.70 53.83
N PHE A 194 -9.96 1.40 52.74
CA PHE A 194 -10.62 0.81 51.57
C PHE A 194 -9.68 0.54 50.39
N LEU A 195 -8.38 0.82 50.51
CA LEU A 195 -7.44 0.70 49.40
C LEU A 195 -7.35 -0.75 48.87
N GLU A 196 -7.33 -1.73 49.77
CA GLU A 196 -7.25 -3.15 49.42
C GLU A 196 -8.54 -3.61 48.72
N ASP A 197 -9.71 -3.36 49.34
CA ASP A 197 -11.02 -3.68 48.76
C ASP A 197 -11.23 -3.02 47.38
N PHE A 198 -10.76 -1.78 47.22
CA PHE A 198 -10.84 -1.07 45.94
C PHE A 198 -10.02 -1.74 44.85
N ASN A 199 -8.77 -2.12 45.15
CA ASN A 199 -7.90 -2.81 44.19
C ASN A 199 -8.48 -4.17 43.79
N ILE A 200 -8.99 -4.95 44.76
CA ILE A 200 -9.66 -6.23 44.49
C ILE A 200 -10.83 -6.01 43.54
N ARG A 201 -11.65 -4.99 43.76
CA ARG A 201 -12.81 -4.73 42.90
C ARG A 201 -12.43 -4.34 41.47
N ILE A 202 -11.35 -3.59 41.28
CA ILE A 202 -10.83 -3.28 39.94
C ILE A 202 -10.34 -4.57 39.23
N LEU A 203 -9.67 -5.47 39.95
CA LEU A 203 -9.23 -6.76 39.41
C LEU A 203 -10.42 -7.63 39.00
N GLU A 204 -11.45 -7.73 39.84
CA GLU A 204 -12.70 -8.46 39.50
C GLU A 204 -13.37 -7.89 38.24
N MET A 205 -13.35 -6.56 38.06
CA MET A 205 -13.87 -5.91 36.86
C MET A 205 -13.03 -6.19 35.61
N GLN A 206 -11.72 -6.36 35.75
CA GLN A 206 -10.84 -6.76 34.65
C GLN A 206 -11.07 -8.23 34.26
N GLU A 207 -11.15 -9.14 35.23
CA GLU A 207 -11.36 -10.58 35.01
C GLU A 207 -12.74 -10.87 34.40
N SER A 208 -13.79 -10.23 34.93
CA SER A 208 -15.16 -10.36 34.40
C SER A 208 -15.35 -9.74 33.02
N GLY A 209 -14.37 -8.99 32.51
CA GLY A 209 -14.44 -8.30 31.22
C GLY A 209 -15.23 -6.98 31.25
N LYS A 210 -15.67 -6.52 32.43
CA LYS A 210 -16.44 -5.27 32.57
C LYS A 210 -15.65 -4.05 32.08
N ILE A 211 -14.34 -4.02 32.27
CA ILE A 211 -13.47 -2.95 31.75
C ILE A 211 -13.50 -2.92 30.21
N ARG A 212 -13.42 -4.08 29.55
CA ARG A 212 -13.50 -4.17 28.07
C ARG A 212 -14.85 -3.71 27.53
N GLU A 213 -15.94 -3.97 28.26
CA GLU A 213 -17.27 -3.45 27.91
C GLU A 213 -17.30 -1.92 27.93
N ILE A 214 -16.73 -1.30 28.97
CA ILE A 214 -16.62 0.15 29.09
C ILE A 214 -15.74 0.71 27.96
N GLU A 215 -14.59 0.10 27.68
CA GLU A 215 -13.72 0.53 26.57
C GLU A 215 -14.42 0.46 25.22
N SER A 216 -15.14 -0.63 24.94
CA SER A 216 -15.91 -0.79 23.71
C SER A 216 -17.00 0.29 23.56
N GLN A 217 -17.70 0.60 24.65
CA GLN A 217 -18.78 1.59 24.65
C GLN A 217 -18.28 3.01 24.39
N TRP A 218 -17.09 3.36 24.89
CA TRP A 218 -16.62 4.76 24.90
C TRP A 218 -15.46 5.04 23.94
N LEU A 219 -14.68 4.03 23.54
CA LEU A 219 -13.42 4.18 22.81
C LEU A 219 -13.34 3.38 21.50
N SER A 220 -14.44 2.77 21.03
CA SER A 220 -14.47 2.13 19.72
C SER A 220 -14.54 3.19 18.62
N TYR A 221 -13.72 3.09 17.57
CA TYR A 221 -13.74 4.01 16.42
C TYR A 221 -13.37 3.27 15.14
#